data_AF-M0L7B5-F1
#
_entry.id   AF-M0L7B5-F1
#
_cell.length_a   1.000
_cell.length_b   1.000
_cell.length_c   1.000
_cell.angle_alpha   90.00
_cell.angle_beta   90.00
_cell.angle_gamma   90.00
#
_symmetry.space_group_name_H-M   'P 1'
#
loop_
_entity.id
_entity.type
_entity.pdbx_description
1 polymer ?
#
loop_
_entity_poly.entity_id
_entity_poly.type
_entity_poly.pdbx_seq_one_letter_code
_entity_poly.pdbx_strand_id
1 'polypeptide(L)'
;MFNRPAVDDGIVFVTAWPQQATAYRADTGEQHWHRELEEMTVLPPVATDEGVVIPTRESVQLRARSDGALLWERNLDGNVTDSTPAVADGTIFVADERESLYALSLATGETRWTVPFDGKTTPVVADGRVYAVDSLWALEAFDVATGEKQFEYHPSEVPLSPPMVGDGMLYLANRGRVLALEEA
;
A
#
# COMPACT_ATOMS: atom_id res chain seq x y z
N MET A 1 0.98 -2.34 18.78
CA MET A 1 0.37 -1.28 17.93
C MET A 1 -0.68 -1.99 17.09
N PHE A 2 -1.93 -1.50 17.03
CA PHE A 2 -2.98 -2.13 16.23
C PHE A 2 -2.95 -1.51 14.83
N ASN A 3 -2.83 -2.34 13.80
CA ASN A 3 -2.91 -1.89 12.41
C ASN A 3 -4.35 -1.56 12.04
N ARG A 4 -4.53 -0.64 11.09
CA ARG A 4 -5.87 -0.40 10.53
C ARG A 4 -6.37 -1.71 9.89
N PRO A 5 -7.59 -2.16 10.21
CA PRO A 5 -8.18 -3.29 9.51
C PRO A 5 -8.53 -2.89 8.07
N ALA A 6 -8.52 -3.87 7.17
CA ALA A 6 -9.20 -3.74 5.88
C ALA A 6 -10.58 -4.37 5.98
N VAL A 7 -11.56 -3.84 5.27
CA VAL A 7 -12.92 -4.37 5.26
C VAL A 7 -13.36 -4.50 3.82
N ASP A 8 -13.88 -5.68 3.46
CA ASP A 8 -14.48 -5.91 2.16
C ASP A 8 -15.55 -7.01 2.24
N ASP A 9 -16.69 -6.74 1.58
CA ASP A 9 -17.84 -7.64 1.45
C ASP A 9 -18.15 -8.42 2.76
N GLY A 10 -18.34 -7.64 3.84
CA GLY A 10 -18.72 -8.15 5.15
C GLY A 10 -17.63 -8.89 5.93
N ILE A 11 -16.38 -8.85 5.48
CA ILE A 11 -15.23 -9.47 6.15
C ILE A 11 -14.25 -8.37 6.58
N VAL A 12 -13.82 -8.43 7.85
CA VAL A 12 -12.78 -7.57 8.43
C VAL A 12 -11.47 -8.35 8.48
N PHE A 13 -10.44 -7.86 7.82
CA PHE A 13 -9.11 -8.44 7.78
C PHE A 13 -8.16 -7.65 8.68
N VAL A 14 -7.42 -8.37 9.53
CA VAL A 14 -6.47 -7.81 10.49
C VAL A 14 -5.13 -8.53 10.37
N THR A 15 -4.06 -7.77 10.24
CA THR A 15 -2.69 -8.26 10.46
C THR A 15 -2.26 -7.91 11.89
N ALA A 16 -1.58 -8.84 12.54
CA ALA A 16 -1.07 -8.64 13.90
C ALA A 16 0.34 -9.21 14.05
N TRP A 17 1.12 -8.52 14.87
CA TRP A 17 2.47 -8.96 15.22
C TRP A 17 2.42 -10.23 16.08
N PRO A 18 3.35 -11.19 15.91
CA PRO A 18 4.47 -11.14 14.97
C PRO A 18 4.10 -11.53 13.55
N GLN A 19 3.20 -12.50 13.35
CA GLN A 19 3.05 -13.21 12.09
C GLN A 19 1.59 -13.59 11.80
N GLN A 20 0.62 -12.81 12.27
CA GLN A 20 -0.78 -13.21 12.20
C GLN A 20 -1.55 -12.47 11.11
N ALA A 21 -2.34 -13.22 10.34
CA ALA A 21 -3.42 -12.70 9.52
C ALA A 21 -4.73 -13.36 9.97
N THR A 22 -5.74 -12.56 10.30
CA THR A 22 -7.03 -13.06 10.76
C THR A 22 -8.15 -12.31 10.06
N ALA A 23 -9.18 -13.05 9.64
CA ALA A 23 -10.42 -12.48 9.15
C ALA A 23 -11.54 -12.73 10.16
N TYR A 24 -12.40 -11.75 10.30
CA TYR A 24 -13.60 -11.79 11.12
C TYR A 24 -14.82 -11.43 10.27
N ARG A 25 -15.98 -11.99 10.59
CA ARG A 25 -17.22 -11.50 10.00
C ARG A 25 -17.57 -10.13 10.60
N ALA A 26 -17.90 -9.16 9.75
CA ALA A 26 -18.21 -7.80 10.18
C ALA A 26 -19.52 -7.69 10.98
N ASP A 27 -20.47 -8.60 10.74
CA ASP A 27 -21.78 -8.65 11.38
C ASP A 27 -21.76 -9.25 12.78
N THR A 28 -20.97 -10.31 12.99
CA THR A 28 -20.93 -11.05 14.27
C THR A 28 -19.64 -10.83 15.07
N GLY A 29 -18.56 -10.40 14.42
CA GLY A 29 -17.21 -10.37 15.01
C GLY A 29 -16.59 -11.75 15.19
N GLU A 30 -17.24 -12.83 14.71
CA GLU A 30 -16.69 -14.18 14.80
C GLU A 30 -15.52 -14.36 13.84
N GLN A 31 -14.49 -15.10 14.28
CA GLN A 31 -13.35 -15.44 13.43
C GLN A 31 -13.83 -16.26 12.23
N HIS A 32 -13.58 -15.74 11.03
CA HIS A 32 -13.84 -16.42 9.76
C HIS A 32 -12.69 -17.38 9.42
N TRP A 33 -11.45 -16.90 9.50
CA TRP A 33 -10.25 -17.72 9.39
C TRP A 33 -9.07 -17.06 10.11
N HIS A 34 -8.04 -17.86 10.40
CA HIS A 34 -6.79 -17.41 11.00
C HIS A 34 -5.60 -18.12 10.33
N ARG A 35 -4.52 -17.39 10.10
CA ARG A 35 -3.27 -17.87 9.51
C ARG A 35 -2.08 -17.30 10.27
N GLU A 36 -1.12 -18.18 10.54
CA GLU A 36 0.25 -17.81 10.90
C GLU A 36 1.06 -17.71 9.60
N LEU A 37 1.76 -16.59 9.43
CA LEU A 37 2.58 -16.24 8.28
C LEU A 37 4.04 -16.69 8.52
N GLU A 38 4.79 -16.89 7.46
CA GLU A 38 6.20 -17.27 7.56
C GLU A 38 7.12 -16.08 7.92
N GLU A 39 6.67 -14.87 7.58
CA GLU A 39 7.40 -13.64 7.82
C GLU A 39 6.63 -12.69 8.73
N MET A 40 7.38 -11.82 9.40
CA MET A 40 6.80 -10.80 10.26
C MET A 40 5.88 -9.87 9.46
N THR A 41 4.73 -9.53 10.04
CA THR A 41 3.84 -8.49 9.52
C THR A 41 3.68 -7.38 10.55
N VAL A 42 3.79 -6.14 10.07
CA VAL A 42 3.65 -4.93 10.89
C VAL A 42 2.77 -3.89 10.24
N LEU A 43 2.31 -4.12 9.01
CA LEU A 43 1.56 -3.14 8.22
C LEU A 43 0.11 -3.56 7.99
N PRO A 44 -0.80 -2.58 7.79
CA PRO A 44 -2.19 -2.85 7.42
C PRO A 44 -2.31 -3.73 6.16
N PRO A 45 -3.26 -4.68 6.13
CA PRO A 45 -3.62 -5.35 4.88
C PRO A 45 -4.43 -4.42 3.97
N VAL A 46 -4.56 -4.78 2.69
CA VAL A 46 -5.47 -4.14 1.74
C VAL A 46 -6.44 -5.19 1.20
N ALA A 47 -7.74 -4.97 1.37
CA ALA A 47 -8.76 -5.87 0.84
C ALA A 47 -9.14 -5.45 -0.60
N THR A 48 -9.33 -6.43 -1.46
CA THR A 48 -9.66 -6.29 -2.89
C THR A 48 -10.65 -7.38 -3.27
N ASP A 49 -11.33 -7.24 -4.41
CA ASP A 49 -12.23 -8.29 -4.92
C ASP A 49 -11.51 -9.64 -5.16
N GLU A 50 -10.21 -9.60 -5.50
CA GLU A 50 -9.40 -10.80 -5.78
C GLU A 50 -8.91 -11.50 -4.49
N GLY A 51 -8.83 -10.79 -3.37
CA GLY A 51 -8.11 -11.27 -2.20
C GLY A 51 -7.75 -10.18 -1.21
N VAL A 52 -7.04 -10.58 -0.16
CA VAL A 52 -6.39 -9.64 0.77
C VAL A 52 -4.89 -9.59 0.46
N VAL A 53 -4.40 -8.40 0.13
CA VAL A 53 -2.98 -8.10 0.00
C VAL A 53 -2.39 -7.91 1.38
N ILE A 54 -1.35 -8.65 1.70
CA ILE A 54 -0.66 -8.62 2.98
C ILE A 54 0.82 -8.32 2.75
N PRO A 55 1.30 -7.13 3.15
CA PRO A 55 2.73 -6.86 3.26
C PRO A 55 3.32 -7.60 4.47
N THR A 56 4.47 -8.25 4.26
CA THR A 56 5.32 -8.84 5.31
C THR A 56 6.60 -8.03 5.44
N ARG A 57 7.69 -8.63 5.96
CA ARG A 57 8.96 -7.95 6.09
C ARG A 57 9.65 -7.80 4.74
N GLU A 58 9.71 -8.85 3.93
CA GLU A 58 10.45 -8.86 2.67
C GLU A 58 9.56 -9.25 1.47
N SER A 59 8.27 -9.50 1.69
CA SER A 59 7.34 -9.93 0.66
C SER A 59 6.01 -9.18 0.68
N VAL A 60 5.31 -9.31 -0.45
CA VAL A 60 3.87 -9.02 -0.56
C VAL A 60 3.18 -10.32 -0.92
N GLN A 61 2.08 -10.63 -0.24
CA GLN A 61 1.27 -11.81 -0.49
C GLN A 61 -0.14 -11.41 -0.91
N LEU A 62 -0.74 -12.20 -1.80
CA LEU A 62 -2.20 -12.21 -1.96
C LEU A 62 -2.76 -13.49 -1.35
N ARG A 63 -3.80 -13.33 -0.52
CA ARG A 63 -4.52 -14.46 0.09
C ARG A 63 -5.99 -14.43 -0.24
N ALA A 64 -6.58 -15.61 -0.39
CA ALA A 64 -8.01 -15.77 -0.68
C ALA A 64 -8.86 -15.21 0.47
N ARG A 65 -9.91 -14.45 0.14
CA ARG A 65 -10.84 -13.88 1.13
C ARG A 65 -11.55 -14.96 1.96
N SER A 66 -11.89 -16.07 1.32
CA SER A 66 -12.73 -17.15 1.87
C SER A 66 -12.09 -17.97 2.98
N ASP A 67 -10.77 -18.18 2.90
CA ASP A 67 -10.08 -19.08 3.82
C ASP A 67 -8.63 -18.65 4.11
N GLY A 68 -8.15 -17.52 3.59
CA GLY A 68 -6.78 -17.07 3.79
C GLY A 68 -5.73 -17.98 3.12
N ALA A 69 -6.12 -18.85 2.19
CA ALA A 69 -5.16 -19.62 1.39
C ALA A 69 -4.21 -18.67 0.63
N LEU A 70 -2.93 -19.03 0.58
CA LEU A 70 -1.94 -18.27 -0.19
C LEU A 70 -2.22 -18.46 -1.68
N LEU A 71 -2.48 -17.36 -2.40
CA LEU A 71 -2.67 -17.38 -3.86
C LEU A 71 -1.33 -17.18 -4.56
N TRP A 72 -0.56 -16.19 -4.11
CA TRP A 72 0.82 -15.98 -4.53
C TRP A 72 1.59 -15.18 -3.48
N GLU A 73 2.92 -15.25 -3.57
CA GLU A 73 3.86 -14.45 -2.79
C GLU A 73 4.96 -13.89 -3.71
N ARG A 74 5.27 -12.61 -3.53
CA ARG A 74 6.36 -11.92 -4.21
C ARG A 74 7.36 -11.42 -3.18
N ASN A 75 8.52 -12.07 -3.13
CA ASN A 75 9.68 -11.54 -2.41
C ASN A 75 10.28 -10.36 -3.20
N LEU A 76 10.57 -9.26 -2.50
CA LEU A 76 11.09 -8.02 -3.06
C LEU A 76 12.58 -7.82 -2.74
N ASP A 77 13.20 -8.74 -1.98
CA ASP A 77 14.58 -8.70 -1.46
C ASP A 77 14.89 -7.47 -0.56
N GLY A 78 14.04 -6.45 -0.56
CA GLY A 78 14.06 -5.28 0.29
C GLY A 78 13.03 -5.36 1.41
N ASN A 79 13.33 -4.69 2.52
CA ASN A 79 12.40 -4.59 3.63
C ASN A 79 11.26 -3.62 3.25
N VAL A 80 10.00 -4.04 3.40
CA VAL A 80 8.82 -3.22 3.10
C VAL A 80 8.03 -2.79 4.35
N THR A 81 8.58 -2.98 5.55
CA THR A 81 7.84 -2.79 6.82
C THR A 81 7.33 -1.37 7.09
N ASP A 82 7.77 -0.37 6.32
CA ASP A 82 7.35 1.03 6.50
C ASP A 82 6.51 1.57 5.32
N SER A 83 6.09 0.72 4.39
CA SER A 83 5.32 1.10 3.21
C SER A 83 4.01 0.32 3.09
N THR A 84 2.89 0.92 3.51
CA THR A 84 1.58 0.30 3.31
C THR A 84 1.26 0.28 1.80
N PRO A 85 0.95 -0.87 1.18
CA PRO A 85 0.67 -0.93 -0.24
C PRO A 85 -0.58 -0.14 -0.62
N ALA A 86 -0.60 0.38 -1.84
CA ALA A 86 -1.81 0.86 -2.50
C ALA A 86 -2.24 -0.13 -3.57
N VAL A 87 -3.54 -0.28 -3.80
CA VAL A 87 -4.06 -1.14 -4.87
C VAL A 87 -5.04 -0.35 -5.73
N ALA A 88 -4.83 -0.36 -7.05
CA ALA A 88 -5.71 0.26 -8.02
C ALA A 88 -5.59 -0.45 -9.38
N ASP A 89 -6.71 -0.61 -10.08
CA ASP A 89 -6.79 -1.20 -11.42
C ASP A 89 -6.00 -2.51 -11.57
N GLY A 90 -6.14 -3.40 -10.59
CA GLY A 90 -5.45 -4.69 -10.56
C GLY A 90 -3.93 -4.58 -10.43
N THR A 91 -3.41 -3.47 -9.89
CA THR A 91 -1.98 -3.22 -9.62
C THR A 91 -1.76 -2.94 -8.15
N ILE A 92 -0.70 -3.51 -7.57
CA ILE A 92 -0.22 -3.21 -6.22
C ILE A 92 0.98 -2.29 -6.33
N PHE A 93 0.98 -1.17 -5.62
CA PHE A 93 2.10 -0.23 -5.53
C PHE A 93 2.71 -0.29 -4.13
N VAL A 94 4.01 -0.53 -4.04
CA VAL A 94 4.72 -0.68 -2.77
C VAL A 94 6.16 -0.17 -2.90
N ALA A 95 6.64 0.54 -1.88
CA ALA A 95 8.03 0.99 -1.80
C ALA A 95 8.82 0.13 -0.80
N ASP A 96 10.10 -0.11 -1.05
CA ASP A 96 10.99 -0.83 -0.14
C ASP A 96 12.12 0.06 0.43
N GLU A 97 12.82 -0.46 1.43
CA GLU A 97 14.01 0.19 2.04
C GLU A 97 15.26 0.13 1.13
N ARG A 98 15.18 -0.44 -0.07
CA ARG A 98 16.26 -0.50 -1.05
C ARG A 98 16.07 0.53 -2.17
N GLU A 99 15.41 1.63 -1.84
CA GLU A 99 15.23 2.78 -2.73
C GLU A 99 14.46 2.41 -4.02
N SER A 100 13.43 1.56 -3.91
CA SER A 100 12.61 1.13 -5.05
C SER A 100 11.11 1.28 -4.80
N LEU A 101 10.38 1.77 -5.82
CA LEU A 101 8.91 1.71 -5.91
C LEU A 101 8.53 0.68 -6.99
N TYR A 102 7.72 -0.29 -6.60
CA TYR A 102 7.26 -1.38 -7.45
C TYR A 102 5.80 -1.20 -7.82
N ALA A 103 5.46 -1.53 -9.07
CA ALA A 103 4.12 -1.92 -9.47
C ALA A 103 4.08 -3.41 -9.75
N LEU A 104 3.22 -4.12 -9.03
CA LEU A 104 3.03 -5.56 -9.14
C LEU A 104 1.63 -5.85 -9.68
N SER A 105 1.50 -6.87 -10.50
CA SER A 105 0.20 -7.41 -10.91
C SER A 105 -0.54 -7.98 -9.70
N LEU A 106 -1.76 -7.51 -9.41
CA LEU A 106 -2.58 -8.07 -8.33
C LEU A 106 -2.87 -9.55 -8.57
N ALA A 107 -3.13 -9.95 -9.81
CA ALA A 107 -3.48 -11.32 -10.15
C ALA A 107 -2.31 -12.31 -10.04
N THR A 108 -1.07 -11.86 -10.27
CA THR A 108 0.09 -12.78 -10.41
C THR A 108 1.27 -12.46 -9.49
N GLY A 109 1.33 -11.29 -8.87
CA GLY A 109 2.47 -10.80 -8.11
C GLY A 109 3.68 -10.39 -8.98
N GLU A 110 3.58 -10.51 -10.31
CA GLU A 110 4.67 -10.19 -11.23
C GLU A 110 4.88 -8.68 -11.34
N THR A 111 6.14 -8.27 -11.41
CA THR A 111 6.51 -6.86 -11.58
C THR A 111 6.07 -6.35 -12.95
N ARG A 112 5.23 -5.31 -12.97
CA ARG A 112 4.88 -4.53 -14.16
C ARG A 112 5.96 -3.50 -14.47
N TRP A 113 6.39 -2.77 -13.45
CA TRP A 113 7.52 -1.86 -13.51
C TRP A 113 8.14 -1.66 -12.13
N THR A 114 9.38 -1.16 -12.11
CA THR A 114 10.10 -0.73 -10.92
C THR A 114 10.87 0.54 -11.25
N VAL A 115 10.84 1.51 -10.33
CA VAL A 115 11.60 2.75 -10.45
C VAL A 115 12.40 3.04 -9.17
N PRO A 116 13.53 3.76 -9.27
CA PRO A 116 14.22 4.27 -8.10
C PRO A 116 13.31 5.21 -7.32
N PHE A 117 13.20 5.00 -6.02
CA PHE A 117 12.40 5.82 -5.12
C PHE A 117 12.90 5.68 -3.68
N ASP A 118 13.53 6.72 -3.14
CA ASP A 118 13.99 6.74 -1.75
C ASP A 118 12.87 7.29 -0.86
N GLY A 119 12.01 6.43 -0.34
CA GLY A 119 10.93 6.88 0.54
C GLY A 119 10.22 5.75 1.26
N LYS A 120 9.86 6.03 2.51
CA LYS A 120 8.97 5.18 3.32
C LYS A 120 7.59 5.80 3.30
N THR A 121 6.70 5.24 2.50
CA THR A 121 5.45 5.93 2.18
C THR A 121 4.29 4.98 1.98
N THR A 122 3.09 5.51 2.13
CA THR A 122 1.87 4.85 1.67
C THR A 122 1.50 5.52 0.36
N PRO A 123 1.79 4.91 -0.80
CA PRO A 123 1.46 5.51 -2.09
C PRO A 123 -0.05 5.76 -2.18
N VAL A 124 -0.45 6.70 -3.04
CA VAL A 124 -1.86 6.96 -3.35
C VAL A 124 -2.01 6.94 -4.86
N VAL A 125 -3.05 6.29 -5.35
CA VAL A 125 -3.34 6.21 -6.78
C VAL A 125 -4.58 7.04 -7.09
N ALA A 126 -4.46 7.96 -8.04
CA ALA A 126 -5.58 8.73 -8.58
C ALA A 126 -5.23 9.26 -9.96
N ASP A 127 -6.24 9.37 -10.83
CA ASP A 127 -6.14 9.96 -12.16
C ASP A 127 -4.94 9.46 -12.99
N GLY A 128 -4.76 8.15 -12.99
CA GLY A 128 -3.69 7.49 -13.74
C GLY A 128 -2.28 7.73 -13.19
N ARG A 129 -2.15 8.22 -11.96
CA ARG A 129 -0.88 8.52 -11.30
C ARG A 129 -0.74 7.81 -9.96
N VAL A 130 0.51 7.46 -9.63
CA VAL A 130 0.94 7.01 -8.30
C VAL A 130 1.68 8.16 -7.64
N TYR A 131 1.12 8.68 -6.55
CA TYR A 131 1.70 9.73 -5.73
C TYR A 131 2.42 9.13 -4.54
N ALA A 132 3.65 9.57 -4.30
CA ALA A 132 4.51 9.04 -3.25
C ALA A 132 5.35 10.17 -2.64
N VAL A 133 5.61 10.10 -1.33
CA VAL A 133 6.44 11.09 -0.62
C VAL A 133 7.78 10.45 -0.26
N ASP A 134 8.87 11.06 -0.72
CA ASP A 134 10.23 10.56 -0.55
C ASP A 134 10.78 10.84 0.87
N SER A 135 12.00 10.40 1.17
CA SER A 135 12.69 10.56 2.46
C SER A 135 13.00 12.02 2.80
N LEU A 136 13.04 12.89 1.78
CA LEU A 136 13.25 14.33 1.86
C LEU A 136 11.93 15.14 1.84
N TRP A 137 10.79 14.45 1.91
CA TRP A 137 9.44 15.00 1.86
C TRP A 137 9.04 15.63 0.52
N ALA A 138 9.74 15.35 -0.57
CA ALA A 138 9.28 15.69 -1.91
C ALA A 138 8.08 14.81 -2.28
N LEU A 139 7.06 15.44 -2.88
CA LEU A 139 5.96 14.72 -3.50
C LEU A 139 6.36 14.40 -4.94
N GLU A 140 6.38 13.12 -5.27
CA GLU A 140 6.60 12.63 -6.62
C GLU A 140 5.32 12.00 -7.17
N ALA A 141 5.13 12.09 -8.48
CA ALA A 141 4.11 11.33 -9.17
C ALA A 141 4.66 10.56 -10.36
N PHE A 142 4.18 9.35 -10.51
CA PHE A 142 4.55 8.41 -11.56
C PHE A 142 3.32 8.00 -12.34
N ASP A 143 3.46 7.79 -13.64
CA ASP A 143 2.43 7.17 -14.46
C ASP A 143 2.09 5.77 -13.93
N VAL A 144 0.80 5.48 -13.74
CA VAL A 144 0.35 4.22 -13.15
C VAL A 144 0.71 3.00 -14.02
N ALA A 145 0.75 3.17 -15.34
CA ALA A 145 0.97 2.08 -16.29
C ALA A 145 2.45 1.86 -16.58
N THR A 146 3.25 2.92 -16.62
CA THR A 146 4.66 2.85 -17.06
C THR A 146 5.67 3.06 -15.94
N GLY A 147 5.27 3.69 -14.83
CA GLY A 147 6.18 4.16 -13.78
C GLY A 147 6.97 5.40 -14.18
N GLU A 148 6.73 6.01 -15.34
CA GLU A 148 7.44 7.23 -15.74
C GLU A 148 7.13 8.37 -14.78
N LYS A 149 8.17 9.00 -14.22
CA LYS A 149 8.02 10.15 -13.33
C LYS A 149 7.44 11.33 -14.11
N GLN A 150 6.23 11.76 -13.74
CA GLN A 150 5.50 12.84 -14.39
C GLN A 150 5.76 14.20 -13.72
N PHE A 151 5.89 14.25 -12.39
CA PHE A 151 6.32 15.47 -11.70
C PHE A 151 7.00 15.20 -10.35
N GLU A 152 7.63 16.26 -9.85
CA GLU A 152 8.21 16.36 -8.51
C GLU A 152 7.90 17.73 -7.92
N TYR A 153 7.49 17.76 -6.65
CA TYR A 153 7.21 18.96 -5.91
C TYR A 153 7.96 18.95 -4.58
N HIS A 154 8.87 19.91 -4.41
CA HIS A 154 9.57 20.13 -3.15
C HIS A 154 8.80 21.15 -2.30
N PRO A 155 8.21 20.74 -1.17
CA PRO A 155 7.54 21.68 -0.29
C PRO A 155 8.56 22.61 0.39
N SER A 156 8.19 23.87 0.57
CA SER A 156 8.99 24.84 1.33
C SER A 156 8.99 24.58 2.85
N GLU A 157 8.08 23.75 3.34
CA GLU A 157 7.91 23.39 4.74
C GLU A 157 7.57 21.90 4.90
N VAL A 158 8.28 21.24 5.81
CA VAL A 158 8.23 19.78 6.06
C VAL A 158 7.99 19.48 7.54
N PRO A 159 7.47 18.29 7.92
CA PRO A 159 7.08 17.16 7.06
C PRO A 159 5.75 17.37 6.32
N LEU A 160 5.54 16.64 5.23
CA LEU A 160 4.23 16.44 4.61
C LEU A 160 3.51 15.26 5.27
N SER A 161 2.19 15.35 5.43
CA SER A 161 1.36 14.19 5.71
C SER A 161 1.41 13.20 4.55
N PRO A 162 1.08 11.92 4.75
CA PRO A 162 0.72 11.05 3.65
C PRO A 162 -0.34 11.72 2.76
N PRO A 163 -0.25 11.59 1.43
CA PRO A 163 -1.26 12.12 0.53
C PRO A 163 -2.63 11.49 0.80
N MET A 164 -3.69 12.22 0.50
CA MET A 164 -5.04 11.66 0.38
C MET A 164 -5.76 12.27 -0.81
N VAL A 165 -6.64 11.49 -1.44
CA VAL A 165 -7.44 11.93 -2.57
C VAL A 165 -8.89 12.04 -2.14
N GLY A 166 -9.55 13.12 -2.53
CA GLY A 166 -10.98 13.35 -2.34
C GLY A 166 -11.46 14.45 -3.26
N ASP A 167 -12.67 14.32 -3.79
CA ASP A 167 -13.29 15.33 -4.68
C ASP A 167 -12.42 15.75 -5.88
N GLY A 168 -11.64 14.82 -6.46
CA GLY A 168 -10.75 15.08 -7.61
C GLY A 168 -9.51 15.91 -7.27
N MET A 169 -9.08 15.87 -6.00
CA MET A 169 -8.00 16.70 -5.47
C MET A 169 -7.09 15.88 -4.58
N LEU A 170 -5.78 16.06 -4.76
CA LEU A 170 -4.77 15.52 -3.88
C LEU A 170 -4.50 16.50 -2.74
N TYR A 171 -4.68 16.05 -1.50
CA TYR A 171 -4.42 16.83 -0.30
C TYR A 171 -3.19 16.32 0.45
N LEU A 172 -2.30 17.25 0.81
CA LEU A 172 -1.22 17.03 1.77
C LEU A 172 -1.22 18.15 2.80
N ALA A 173 -0.91 17.84 4.05
CA ALA A 173 -0.83 18.82 5.12
C ALA A 173 0.60 18.93 5.65
N ASN A 174 1.01 20.14 6.02
CA ASN A 174 2.19 20.38 6.85
C ASN A 174 1.79 21.27 8.04
N ARG A 175 2.78 21.73 8.82
CA ARG A 175 2.53 22.55 10.02
C ARG A 175 1.87 23.90 9.74
N GLY A 176 2.04 24.45 8.54
CA GLY A 176 1.59 25.80 8.19
C GLY A 176 0.38 25.86 7.25
N ARG A 177 0.10 24.79 6.48
CA ARG A 177 -0.94 24.79 5.45
C ARG A 177 -1.41 23.39 5.03
N VAL A 178 -2.58 23.37 4.37
CA VAL A 178 -3.02 22.26 3.51
C VAL A 178 -2.69 22.64 2.06
N LEU A 179 -1.98 21.76 1.37
CA LEU A 179 -1.74 21.79 -0.06
C LEU A 179 -2.88 21.01 -0.74
N ALA A 180 -3.45 21.59 -1.79
CA ALA A 180 -4.44 20.97 -2.65
C ALA A 180 -3.90 21.06 -4.08
N LEU A 181 -3.62 19.92 -4.71
CA LEU A 181 -3.17 19.86 -6.10
C LEU A 181 -4.29 19.28 -6.95
N GLU A 182 -4.74 20.06 -7.94
CA GLU A 182 -5.77 19.64 -8.89
C GLU A 182 -5.23 18.48 -9.71
N GLU A 183 -6.02 17.41 -9.77
CA GLU A 183 -5.66 16.23 -10.54
C GLU A 183 -5.82 16.58 -12.03
N ALA A 184 -4.68 16.67 -12.75
CA ALA A 184 -4.61 17.13 -14.14
C ALA A 184 -4.90 16.03 -15.15
#